data_AF-A0ABD7FVE8-F1
#
_entry.id   AF-A0ABD7FVE8-F1
#
_cell.length_a   1.000
_cell.length_b   1.000
_cell.length_c   1.000
_cell.angle_alpha   90.00
_cell.angle_beta   90.00
_cell.angle_gamma   90.00
#
_symmetry.space_group_name_H-M   'P 1'
#
loop_
_entity.id
_entity.type
_entity.pdbx_description
1 polymer ?
#
loop_
_entity_poly.entity_id
_entity_poly.type
_entity_poly.pdbx_seq_one_letter_code
_entity_poly.pdbx_strand_id
1 'polypeptide(L)'
;MKILTPIALLTLLISSHGVAHALELEPLDKDFTLQILGSGGPISDDLRSSSAEVIWWKGKSRVMIDAGGGSFLRFGQSGSTLEDLDFLGITHFHTDHVADLPALLKGGYFFKREDPLDIAGPQAGSAFPSLTGYMDALFNSKDGAYAYLNGLYDGSDGLFPVTIIDVPYKTTTPIKVYQQDGLTIYALGIPHGDVPCLAYRIESDQGVIVISVDQNGSNPAFYDFAQDADILVMPMAIHESADDVSAFMHAKPSVIGEIAAKINPKLLVLNHWMGVGLKHKAESTKIIKQFYHGEVIAARDLSSYPMNSVKEITHE
;
A
#
# COMPACT_ATOMS: atom_id res chain seq x y z
N MET A 1 -76.81 21.95 -7.33
CA MET A 1 -76.15 20.69 -6.93
C MET A 1 -74.82 20.58 -7.66
N LYS A 2 -73.72 20.64 -6.90
CA LYS A 2 -72.30 20.32 -7.17
C LYS A 2 -71.42 21.39 -6.52
N ILE A 3 -71.07 21.12 -5.26
CA ILE A 3 -70.03 21.79 -4.49
C ILE A 3 -68.72 21.13 -4.92
N LEU A 4 -67.76 21.91 -5.40
CA LEU A 4 -66.39 21.47 -5.68
C LEU A 4 -65.49 22.09 -4.62
N THR A 5 -65.03 21.25 -3.68
CA THR A 5 -64.02 21.57 -2.68
C THR A 5 -62.64 21.58 -3.35
N PRO A 6 -61.76 22.56 -3.09
CA PRO A 6 -60.38 22.49 -3.55
C PRO A 6 -59.59 21.57 -2.59
N ILE A 7 -59.04 20.49 -3.15
CA ILE A 7 -58.05 19.66 -2.46
C ILE A 7 -56.73 20.44 -2.50
N ALA A 8 -56.27 20.93 -1.35
CA ALA A 8 -54.94 21.49 -1.20
C ALA A 8 -53.91 20.35 -1.29
N LEU A 9 -53.18 20.31 -2.40
CA LEU A 9 -52.07 19.38 -2.59
C LEU A 9 -50.88 19.87 -1.75
N LEU A 10 -50.74 19.35 -0.54
CA LEU A 10 -49.58 19.61 0.32
C LEU A 10 -48.34 18.94 -0.31
N THR A 11 -47.52 19.72 -1.00
CA THR A 11 -46.24 19.27 -1.54
C THR A 11 -45.25 19.22 -0.39
N LEU A 12 -45.01 18.02 0.15
CA LEU A 12 -43.98 17.77 1.15
C LEU A 12 -42.61 17.82 0.44
N LEU A 13 -41.96 18.99 0.44
CA LEU A 13 -40.56 19.13 0.03
C LEU A 13 -39.68 18.48 1.11
N ILE A 14 -39.34 17.20 0.93
CA ILE A 14 -38.29 16.55 1.69
C ILE A 14 -36.96 17.07 1.15
N SER A 15 -36.42 18.11 1.78
CA SER A 15 -35.03 18.55 1.53
C SER A 15 -34.08 17.57 2.21
N SER A 16 -33.81 16.43 1.56
CA SER A 16 -32.68 15.58 1.93
C SER A 16 -31.39 16.35 1.59
N HIS A 17 -30.78 16.98 2.60
CA HIS A 17 -29.40 17.44 2.52
C HIS A 17 -28.48 16.22 2.59
N GLY A 18 -28.53 15.39 1.55
CA GLY A 18 -27.48 14.44 1.29
C GLY A 18 -26.28 15.23 0.81
N VAL A 19 -25.37 15.58 1.73
CA VAL A 19 -24.04 16.02 1.34
C VAL A 19 -23.37 14.81 0.72
N ALA A 20 -23.52 14.65 -0.59
CA ALA A 20 -22.73 13.72 -1.36
C ALA A 20 -21.30 14.26 -1.36
N HIS A 21 -20.52 13.92 -0.34
CA HIS A 21 -19.07 14.09 -0.42
C HIS A 21 -18.60 13.16 -1.55
N ALA A 22 -18.23 13.75 -2.68
CA ALA A 22 -17.48 13.04 -3.69
C ALA A 22 -16.22 12.48 -3.02
N LEU A 23 -15.92 11.21 -3.26
CA LEU A 23 -14.60 10.68 -2.93
C LEU A 23 -13.58 11.50 -3.69
N GLU A 24 -12.76 12.27 -2.97
CA GLU A 24 -11.59 12.91 -3.57
C GLU A 24 -10.65 11.81 -4.04
N LEU A 25 -10.42 11.77 -5.36
CA LEU A 25 -9.59 10.74 -5.98
C LEU A 25 -8.10 11.10 -5.85
N GLU A 26 -7.78 12.38 -5.92
CA GLU A 26 -6.44 12.91 -5.68
C GLU A 26 -6.28 13.29 -4.20
N PRO A 27 -5.06 13.18 -3.64
CA PRO A 27 -4.81 13.57 -2.26
C PRO A 27 -4.94 15.10 -2.08
N LEU A 28 -5.34 15.51 -0.87
CA LEU A 28 -5.45 16.92 -0.47
C LEU A 28 -4.10 17.67 -0.52
N ASP A 29 -3.00 16.94 -0.30
CA ASP A 29 -1.63 17.42 -0.32
C ASP A 29 -0.73 16.37 -0.98
N LYS A 30 0.26 16.81 -1.77
CA LYS A 30 1.22 15.99 -2.51
C LYS A 30 2.68 16.24 -2.09
N ASP A 31 2.93 17.01 -1.04
CA ASP A 31 4.28 17.36 -0.59
C ASP A 31 4.99 16.19 0.08
N PHE A 32 4.37 15.54 1.06
CA PHE A 32 4.77 14.22 1.57
C PHE A 32 3.55 13.47 2.09
N THR A 33 2.97 12.60 1.26
CA THR A 33 1.67 11.99 1.54
C THR A 33 1.68 10.51 1.20
N LEU A 34 1.25 9.67 2.14
CA LEU A 34 0.87 8.29 1.85
C LEU A 34 -0.53 8.27 1.26
N GLN A 35 -0.70 7.71 0.07
CA GLN A 35 -2.01 7.43 -0.50
C GLN A 35 -2.17 5.93 -0.74
N ILE A 36 -3.28 5.37 -0.27
CA ILE A 36 -3.59 3.96 -0.44
C ILE A 36 -4.32 3.81 -1.77
N LEU A 37 -3.74 3.11 -2.74
CA LEU A 37 -4.43 2.82 -4.00
C LEU A 37 -5.41 1.66 -3.80
N GLY A 38 -4.94 0.59 -3.16
CA GLY A 38 -5.71 -0.59 -2.86
C GLY A 38 -5.47 -1.05 -1.42
N SER A 39 -6.55 -1.43 -0.77
CA SER A 39 -6.58 -1.66 0.67
C SER A 39 -7.09 -3.04 1.08
N GLY A 40 -7.41 -3.88 0.10
CA GLY A 40 -7.86 -5.26 0.29
C GLY A 40 -6.73 -6.27 0.10
N GLY A 41 -7.07 -7.54 0.35
CA GLY A 41 -6.20 -8.69 0.07
C GLY A 41 -6.63 -9.48 -1.18
N PRO A 42 -6.58 -10.83 -1.14
CA PRO A 42 -6.89 -11.67 -2.29
C PRO A 42 -8.40 -11.95 -2.46
N ILE A 43 -9.24 -11.42 -1.56
CA ILE A 43 -10.69 -11.67 -1.53
C ILE A 43 -11.42 -10.51 -2.22
N SER A 44 -12.25 -10.82 -3.21
CA SER A 44 -12.96 -9.85 -4.06
C SER A 44 -14.40 -9.58 -3.64
N ASP A 45 -14.68 -9.52 -2.33
CA ASP A 45 -16.05 -9.45 -1.78
C ASP A 45 -16.47 -8.09 -1.22
N ASP A 46 -15.60 -7.06 -1.27
CA ASP A 46 -15.85 -5.79 -0.56
C ASP A 46 -15.53 -4.50 -1.36
N LEU A 47 -15.37 -4.63 -2.69
CA LEU A 47 -15.10 -3.53 -3.63
C LEU A 47 -13.76 -2.80 -3.42
N ARG A 48 -12.79 -3.45 -2.77
CA ARG A 48 -11.41 -2.95 -2.69
C ARG A 48 -10.56 -3.52 -3.80
N SER A 49 -9.61 -2.72 -4.26
CA SER A 49 -8.41 -3.23 -4.92
C SER A 49 -7.50 -3.93 -3.93
N SER A 50 -6.71 -4.87 -4.43
CA SER A 50 -5.65 -5.50 -3.64
C SER A 50 -4.50 -4.53 -3.35
N SER A 51 -3.60 -4.92 -2.45
CA SER A 51 -2.55 -4.08 -1.87
C SER A 51 -1.78 -3.25 -2.90
N ALA A 52 -1.79 -1.93 -2.71
CA ALA A 52 -0.92 -0.99 -3.39
C ALA A 52 -0.98 0.37 -2.70
N GLU A 53 0.16 1.02 -2.55
CA GLU A 53 0.31 2.36 -2.00
C GLU A 53 1.17 3.23 -2.91
N VAL A 54 0.91 4.53 -2.92
CA VAL A 54 1.76 5.55 -3.53
C VAL A 54 2.19 6.55 -2.47
N ILE A 55 3.46 6.96 -2.51
CA ILE A 55 3.96 8.08 -1.72
C ILE A 55 4.20 9.26 -2.64
N TRP A 56 3.48 10.33 -2.36
CA TRP A 56 3.65 11.62 -3.00
C TRP A 56 4.81 12.35 -2.34
N TRP A 57 5.68 12.92 -3.15
CA TRP A 57 6.81 13.72 -2.70
C TRP A 57 7.01 14.92 -3.64
N LYS A 58 7.00 16.12 -3.07
CA LYS A 58 7.15 17.41 -3.80
C LYS A 58 6.21 17.51 -5.01
N GLY A 59 4.95 17.15 -4.83
CA GLY A 59 3.91 17.27 -5.85
C GLY A 59 3.78 16.09 -6.81
N LYS A 60 4.60 15.04 -6.66
CA LYS A 60 4.73 13.92 -7.63
C LYS A 60 4.59 12.56 -6.97
N SER A 61 4.01 11.58 -7.67
CA SER A 61 3.88 10.18 -7.20
C SER A 61 5.21 9.43 -7.33
N ARG A 62 6.16 9.69 -6.42
CA ARG A 62 7.57 9.26 -6.55
C ARG A 62 7.81 7.80 -6.21
N VAL A 63 7.02 7.23 -5.31
CA VAL A 63 7.22 5.86 -4.84
C VAL A 63 5.92 5.09 -4.90
N MET A 64 6.00 3.83 -5.30
CA MET A 64 4.89 2.88 -5.26
C MET A 64 5.34 1.65 -4.48
N ILE A 65 4.52 1.19 -3.54
CA ILE A 65 4.72 -0.08 -2.85
C ILE A 65 3.59 -1.01 -3.27
N ASP A 66 3.96 -2.19 -3.75
CA ASP A 66 3.12 -3.20 -4.36
C ASP A 66 2.32 -2.74 -5.60
N ALA A 67 1.82 -3.72 -6.35
CA ALA A 67 1.02 -3.56 -7.56
C ALA A 67 -0.06 -4.66 -7.62
N GLY A 68 -0.89 -4.74 -6.58
CA GLY A 68 -1.99 -5.70 -6.49
C GLY A 68 -3.08 -5.53 -7.55
N GLY A 69 -3.97 -6.52 -7.68
CA GLY A 69 -5.08 -6.49 -8.63
C GLY A 69 -5.98 -5.24 -8.52
N GLY A 70 -6.17 -4.57 -9.65
CA GLY A 70 -6.95 -3.33 -9.79
C GLY A 70 -6.19 -2.07 -9.40
N SER A 71 -4.97 -2.18 -8.84
CA SER A 71 -4.13 -1.03 -8.52
C SER A 71 -3.78 -0.21 -9.75
N PHE A 72 -3.69 -0.81 -10.94
CA PHE A 72 -3.48 -0.06 -12.20
C PHE A 72 -4.57 0.99 -12.44
N LEU A 73 -5.84 0.62 -12.23
CA LEU A 73 -6.97 1.54 -12.37
C LEU A 73 -6.90 2.63 -11.29
N ARG A 74 -6.59 2.25 -10.05
CA ARG A 74 -6.49 3.18 -8.91
C ARG A 74 -5.32 4.16 -9.06
N PHE A 75 -4.19 3.70 -9.60
CA PHE A 75 -3.03 4.53 -9.91
C PHE A 75 -3.44 5.69 -10.83
N GLY A 76 -4.11 5.40 -11.96
CA GLY A 76 -4.62 6.44 -12.85
C GLY A 76 -5.69 7.34 -12.20
N GLN A 77 -6.60 6.77 -11.39
CA GLN A 77 -7.63 7.55 -10.68
C GLN A 77 -7.03 8.53 -9.66
N SER A 78 -5.91 8.17 -9.03
CA SER A 78 -5.22 9.02 -8.07
C SER A 78 -4.52 10.23 -8.69
N GLY A 79 -4.44 10.29 -10.03
CA GLY A 79 -3.62 11.25 -10.76
C GLY A 79 -2.13 10.91 -10.77
N SER A 80 -1.74 9.72 -10.28
CA SER A 80 -0.36 9.25 -10.35
C SER A 80 0.05 8.99 -11.81
N THR A 81 1.31 9.23 -12.10
CA THR A 81 1.89 9.02 -13.43
C THR A 81 3.13 8.15 -13.32
N LEU A 82 3.36 7.31 -14.32
CA LEU A 82 4.54 6.45 -14.33
C LEU A 82 5.80 7.26 -14.70
N GLU A 83 5.63 8.46 -15.28
CA GLU A 83 6.67 9.45 -15.53
C GLU A 83 7.27 10.01 -14.24
N ASP A 84 6.48 10.13 -13.18
CA ASP A 84 6.91 10.69 -11.89
C ASP A 84 7.54 9.65 -10.96
N LEU A 85 7.31 8.36 -11.21
CA LEU A 85 7.68 7.27 -10.31
C LEU A 85 9.19 6.99 -10.35
N ASP A 86 9.92 7.22 -9.26
CA ASP A 86 11.36 6.95 -9.24
C ASP A 86 11.68 5.55 -8.67
N PHE A 87 10.81 5.02 -7.80
CA PHE A 87 11.00 3.72 -7.15
C PHE A 87 9.69 2.91 -7.04
N LEU A 88 9.78 1.60 -7.26
CA LEU A 88 8.71 0.62 -7.02
C LEU A 88 9.21 -0.52 -6.13
N GLY A 89 8.63 -0.66 -4.94
CA GLY A 89 8.93 -1.77 -4.02
C GLY A 89 7.88 -2.87 -4.11
N ILE A 90 8.27 -4.09 -4.42
CA ILE A 90 7.43 -5.29 -4.26
C ILE A 90 7.74 -5.92 -2.90
N THR A 91 6.72 -6.15 -2.09
CA THR A 91 6.88 -6.70 -0.74
C THR A 91 7.06 -8.20 -0.81
N HIS A 92 6.23 -8.89 -1.60
CA HIS A 92 6.30 -10.32 -1.86
C HIS A 92 5.51 -10.72 -3.11
N PHE A 93 5.61 -12.00 -3.50
CA PHE A 93 5.04 -12.52 -4.75
C PHE A 93 3.71 -13.29 -4.57
N HIS A 94 2.87 -12.89 -3.60
CA HIS A 94 1.46 -13.25 -3.68
C HIS A 94 0.76 -12.39 -4.75
N THR A 95 -0.25 -12.96 -5.40
CA THR A 95 -0.86 -12.33 -6.58
C THR A 95 -1.56 -11.01 -6.25
N ASP A 96 -2.11 -10.88 -5.04
CA ASP A 96 -2.74 -9.66 -4.54
C ASP A 96 -1.74 -8.53 -4.24
N HIS A 97 -0.43 -8.75 -4.40
CA HIS A 97 0.61 -7.73 -4.24
C HIS A 97 1.34 -7.36 -5.54
N VAL A 98 1.18 -8.13 -6.62
CA VAL A 98 2.04 -7.97 -7.82
C VAL A 98 1.32 -8.12 -9.16
N ALA A 99 0.07 -8.58 -9.19
CA ALA A 99 -0.60 -8.96 -10.44
C ALA A 99 -0.71 -7.84 -11.49
N ASP A 100 -0.77 -6.57 -11.08
CA ASP A 100 -0.90 -5.43 -11.98
C ASP A 100 0.45 -4.81 -12.40
N LEU A 101 1.59 -5.33 -11.92
CA LEU A 101 2.92 -4.83 -12.31
C LEU A 101 3.11 -4.78 -13.86
N PRO A 102 2.77 -5.84 -14.63
CA PRO A 102 2.88 -5.79 -16.09
C PRO A 102 1.96 -4.74 -16.72
N ALA A 103 0.76 -4.54 -16.16
CA ALA A 103 -0.19 -3.56 -16.66
C ALA A 103 0.31 -2.13 -16.46
N LEU A 104 0.92 -1.85 -15.29
CA LEU A 104 1.58 -0.59 -15.00
C LEU A 104 2.76 -0.35 -15.94
N LEU A 105 3.71 -1.28 -16.03
CA LEU A 105 4.93 -1.11 -16.84
C LEU A 105 4.65 -0.99 -18.34
N LYS A 106 3.58 -1.62 -18.84
CA LYS A 106 3.08 -1.43 -20.21
C LYS A 106 2.73 0.03 -20.52
N GLY A 107 2.42 0.84 -19.50
CA GLY A 107 2.22 2.28 -19.63
C GLY A 107 3.39 2.98 -20.33
N GLY A 108 4.62 2.46 -20.18
CA GLY A 108 5.86 3.00 -20.77
C GLY A 108 5.79 3.34 -22.26
N TYR A 109 5.00 2.60 -23.03
CA TYR A 109 4.83 2.86 -24.47
C TYR A 109 4.11 4.17 -24.81
N PHE A 110 3.42 4.78 -23.85
CA PHE A 110 2.50 5.89 -24.11
C PHE A 110 3.01 7.25 -23.65
N PHE A 111 4.22 7.31 -23.10
CA PHE A 111 4.88 8.54 -22.68
C PHE A 111 6.38 8.48 -22.96
N LYS A 112 7.07 9.60 -22.74
CA LYS A 112 8.53 9.66 -22.87
C LYS A 112 9.16 9.73 -21.50
N ARG A 113 9.90 8.69 -21.15
CA ARG A 113 10.74 8.59 -19.97
C ARG A 113 12.08 8.01 -20.40
N GLU A 114 13.17 8.62 -19.94
CA GLU A 114 14.53 8.11 -20.17
C GLU A 114 15.19 7.67 -18.86
N ASP A 115 14.79 8.27 -17.73
CA ASP A 115 15.32 7.91 -16.42
C ASP A 115 14.90 6.47 -16.04
N PRO A 116 15.82 5.66 -15.49
CA PRO A 116 15.48 4.33 -15.01
C PRO A 116 14.40 4.36 -13.91
N LEU A 117 13.60 3.29 -13.82
CA LEU A 117 12.77 3.02 -12.65
C LEU A 117 13.47 1.97 -11.78
N ASP A 118 13.79 2.32 -10.54
CA ASP A 118 14.34 1.36 -9.59
C ASP A 118 13.22 0.47 -9.04
N ILE A 119 13.38 -0.84 -9.15
CA ILE A 119 12.43 -1.83 -8.64
C ILE A 119 13.15 -2.75 -7.66
N ALA A 120 12.67 -2.80 -6.42
CA ALA A 120 13.18 -3.70 -5.40
C ALA A 120 12.15 -4.77 -5.03
N GLY A 121 12.61 -5.98 -4.72
CA GLY A 121 11.76 -7.07 -4.27
C GLY A 121 12.59 -8.16 -3.60
N PRO A 122 11.95 -9.15 -2.94
CA PRO A 122 12.68 -10.14 -2.19
C PRO A 122 13.48 -11.08 -3.10
N GLN A 123 14.59 -11.58 -2.58
CA GLN A 123 15.25 -12.77 -3.11
C GLN A 123 14.34 -14.00 -3.07
N ALA A 124 14.63 -14.97 -3.93
CA ALA A 124 13.87 -16.21 -4.02
C ALA A 124 13.88 -16.99 -2.69
N GLY A 125 12.78 -17.69 -2.42
CA GLY A 125 12.65 -18.55 -1.26
C GLY A 125 11.37 -19.36 -1.28
N SER A 126 11.42 -20.56 -0.70
CA SER A 126 10.30 -21.51 -0.72
C SER A 126 9.84 -21.77 -2.16
N ALA A 127 8.56 -21.52 -2.48
CA ALA A 127 8.01 -21.64 -3.82
C ALA A 127 8.01 -20.32 -4.62
N PHE A 128 8.57 -19.24 -4.07
CA PHE A 128 8.49 -17.90 -4.66
C PHE A 128 9.77 -17.53 -5.41
N PRO A 129 9.65 -16.84 -6.57
CA PRO A 129 10.80 -16.36 -7.33
C PRO A 129 11.50 -15.20 -6.60
N SER A 130 12.67 -14.80 -7.08
CA SER A 130 13.20 -13.47 -6.79
C SER A 130 12.51 -12.42 -7.68
N LEU A 131 12.74 -11.13 -7.46
CA LEU A 131 12.30 -10.10 -8.38
C LEU A 131 12.89 -10.31 -9.77
N THR A 132 14.19 -10.59 -9.88
CA THR A 132 14.82 -10.92 -11.17
C THR A 132 14.11 -12.09 -11.85
N GLY A 133 13.86 -13.18 -11.11
CA GLY A 133 13.17 -14.36 -11.66
C GLY A 133 11.72 -14.08 -12.07
N TYR A 134 11.00 -13.24 -11.32
CA TYR A 134 9.64 -12.82 -11.65
C TYR A 134 9.62 -11.95 -12.92
N MET A 135 10.53 -10.98 -13.02
CA MET A 135 10.69 -10.12 -14.20
C MET A 135 11.08 -10.93 -15.43
N ASP A 136 11.95 -11.95 -15.30
CA ASP A 136 12.31 -12.85 -16.40
C ASP A 136 11.09 -13.67 -16.87
N ALA A 137 10.35 -14.29 -15.95
CA ALA A 137 9.16 -15.06 -16.29
C ALA A 137 8.10 -14.24 -17.06
N LEU A 138 8.08 -12.92 -16.84
CA LEU A 138 7.17 -12.00 -17.53
C LEU A 138 7.76 -11.44 -18.82
N PHE A 139 9.01 -10.98 -18.82
CA PHE A 139 9.52 -10.07 -19.84
C PHE A 139 10.74 -10.59 -20.59
N ASN A 140 11.21 -11.80 -20.31
CA ASN A 140 12.30 -12.40 -21.10
C ASN A 140 11.89 -12.49 -22.59
N SER A 141 12.78 -12.09 -23.49
CA SER A 141 12.49 -12.04 -24.93
C SER A 141 12.22 -13.39 -25.58
N LYS A 142 12.64 -14.50 -24.95
CA LYS A 142 12.49 -15.85 -25.52
C LYS A 142 11.21 -16.54 -25.08
N ASP A 143 10.87 -16.46 -23.81
CA ASP A 143 9.82 -17.27 -23.18
C ASP A 143 8.97 -16.51 -22.15
N GLY A 144 9.19 -15.20 -21.97
CA GLY A 144 8.39 -14.38 -21.07
C GLY A 144 6.93 -14.25 -21.54
N ALA A 145 5.98 -14.31 -20.60
CA ALA A 145 4.55 -14.20 -20.90
C ALA A 145 4.17 -12.91 -21.65
N TYR A 146 4.93 -11.84 -21.43
CA TYR A 146 4.85 -10.53 -22.05
C TYR A 146 6.20 -10.13 -22.66
N ALA A 147 6.85 -11.04 -23.39
CA ALA A 147 8.15 -10.82 -24.04
C ALA A 147 8.26 -9.54 -24.89
N TYR A 148 7.14 -9.00 -25.38
CA TYR A 148 7.12 -7.71 -26.09
C TYR A 148 7.43 -6.49 -25.19
N LEU A 149 7.51 -6.66 -23.86
CA LEU A 149 7.96 -5.66 -22.91
C LEU A 149 9.45 -5.81 -22.55
N ASN A 150 10.22 -6.63 -23.28
CA ASN A 150 11.63 -6.89 -22.98
C ASN A 150 12.51 -5.63 -23.01
N GLY A 151 12.13 -4.60 -23.78
CA GLY A 151 12.82 -3.31 -23.79
C GLY A 151 12.88 -2.61 -22.42
N LEU A 152 12.12 -3.06 -21.42
CA LEU A 152 12.29 -2.64 -20.01
C LEU A 152 13.69 -2.94 -19.47
N TYR A 153 14.43 -3.92 -19.99
CA TYR A 153 15.77 -4.25 -19.49
C TYR A 153 16.87 -3.28 -19.93
N ASP A 154 16.68 -2.59 -21.06
CA ASP A 154 17.72 -1.77 -21.69
C ASP A 154 17.23 -0.41 -22.23
N GLY A 155 15.94 -0.11 -22.09
CA GLY A 155 15.32 1.11 -22.63
C GLY A 155 15.10 1.07 -24.14
N SER A 156 15.11 -0.11 -24.77
CA SER A 156 14.84 -0.26 -26.20
C SER A 156 13.33 -0.30 -26.50
N ASP A 157 12.98 -0.38 -27.79
CA ASP A 157 11.62 -0.49 -28.30
C ASP A 157 10.64 0.62 -27.89
N GLY A 158 11.14 1.76 -27.43
CA GLY A 158 10.30 2.88 -26.95
C GLY A 158 9.85 2.72 -25.50
N LEU A 159 10.53 1.86 -24.73
CA LEU A 159 10.39 1.73 -23.29
C LEU A 159 11.55 2.43 -22.56
N PHE A 160 11.48 2.44 -21.23
CA PHE A 160 12.51 2.96 -20.34
C PHE A 160 13.15 1.81 -19.57
N PRO A 161 14.43 1.92 -19.18
CA PRO A 161 15.10 0.85 -18.44
C PRO A 161 14.57 0.74 -17.00
N VAL A 162 14.56 -0.47 -16.46
CA VAL A 162 14.32 -0.74 -15.04
C VAL A 162 15.60 -1.24 -14.37
N THR A 163 15.91 -0.74 -13.19
CA THR A 163 16.96 -1.30 -12.34
C THR A 163 16.33 -2.32 -11.41
N ILE A 164 16.80 -3.56 -11.43
CA ILE A 164 16.25 -4.63 -10.58
C ILE A 164 17.14 -4.85 -9.36
N ILE A 165 16.53 -4.84 -8.17
CA ILE A 165 17.21 -5.01 -6.89
C ILE A 165 16.59 -6.19 -6.13
N ASP A 166 17.29 -7.33 -6.13
CA ASP A 166 16.93 -8.50 -5.31
C ASP A 166 17.42 -8.33 -3.86
N VAL A 167 16.50 -8.09 -2.93
CA VAL A 167 16.79 -7.81 -1.52
C VAL A 167 16.82 -9.11 -0.70
N PRO A 168 17.90 -9.39 0.06
CA PRO A 168 17.90 -10.48 1.03
C PRO A 168 16.83 -10.27 2.11
N TYR A 169 15.93 -11.23 2.28
CA TYR A 169 14.81 -11.13 3.23
C TYR A 169 15.05 -11.88 4.56
N LYS A 170 16.16 -12.61 4.67
CA LYS A 170 16.52 -13.37 5.89
C LYS A 170 17.44 -12.59 6.84
N THR A 171 17.83 -11.39 6.46
CA THR A 171 18.68 -10.51 7.28
C THR A 171 17.81 -9.69 8.23
N THR A 172 18.34 -9.44 9.43
CA THR A 172 17.77 -8.48 10.40
C THR A 172 18.31 -7.06 10.21
N THR A 173 19.26 -6.87 9.29
CA THR A 173 19.81 -5.56 8.96
C THR A 173 19.05 -4.95 7.78
N PRO A 174 18.48 -3.75 7.92
CA PRO A 174 17.82 -3.05 6.82
C PRO A 174 18.77 -2.80 5.65
N ILE A 175 18.27 -2.95 4.43
CA ILE A 175 19.01 -2.70 3.19
C ILE A 175 18.48 -1.41 2.57
N LYS A 176 19.37 -0.44 2.33
CA LYS A 176 19.02 0.76 1.57
C LYS A 176 18.84 0.38 0.10
N VAL A 177 17.64 0.64 -0.44
CA VAL A 177 17.25 0.26 -1.81
C VAL A 177 17.10 1.47 -2.72
N TYR A 178 16.97 2.68 -2.16
CA TYR A 178 16.87 3.91 -2.94
C TYR A 178 17.35 5.12 -2.13
N GLN A 179 17.98 6.10 -2.78
CA GLN A 179 18.34 7.37 -2.16
C GLN A 179 18.53 8.47 -3.20
N GLN A 180 17.57 9.39 -3.30
CA GLN A 180 17.64 10.54 -4.20
C GLN A 180 16.61 11.60 -3.80
N ASP A 181 16.84 12.86 -4.17
CA ASP A 181 15.91 14.00 -3.97
C ASP A 181 15.37 14.18 -2.54
N GLY A 182 16.18 13.82 -1.53
CA GLY A 182 15.81 13.91 -0.12
C GLY A 182 14.99 12.73 0.40
N LEU A 183 14.67 11.75 -0.44
CA LEU A 183 14.09 10.47 -0.03
C LEU A 183 15.20 9.43 0.18
N THR A 184 15.07 8.65 1.26
CA THR A 184 15.85 7.42 1.46
C THR A 184 14.88 6.28 1.76
N ILE A 185 15.03 5.16 1.06
CA ILE A 185 14.15 3.99 1.24
C ILE A 185 15.00 2.79 1.67
N TYR A 186 14.52 2.13 2.72
CA TYR A 186 15.08 0.91 3.25
C TYR A 186 14.06 -0.23 3.17
N ALA A 187 14.55 -1.44 2.92
CA ALA A 187 13.78 -2.67 2.98
C ALA A 187 14.29 -3.55 4.14
N LEU A 188 13.38 -4.22 4.83
CA LEU A 188 13.70 -5.21 5.88
C LEU A 188 12.88 -6.48 5.68
N GLY A 189 13.51 -7.64 5.83
CA GLY A 189 12.81 -8.92 5.89
C GLY A 189 11.85 -9.05 7.06
N ILE A 190 10.61 -9.45 6.79
CA ILE A 190 9.54 -9.61 7.79
C ILE A 190 8.89 -11.01 7.71
N PRO A 191 8.29 -11.49 8.81
CA PRO A 191 7.78 -12.85 8.87
C PRO A 191 6.36 -12.93 8.32
N HIS A 192 6.20 -13.55 7.14
CA HIS A 192 4.92 -13.90 6.54
C HIS A 192 4.85 -15.40 6.25
N GLY A 193 4.92 -16.20 7.32
CA GLY A 193 5.13 -17.64 7.23
C GLY A 193 6.44 -18.02 6.53
N ASP A 194 6.35 -18.82 5.47
CA ASP A 194 7.50 -19.23 4.64
C ASP A 194 7.70 -18.36 3.39
N VAL A 195 6.90 -17.31 3.24
CA VAL A 195 6.94 -16.38 2.10
C VAL A 195 8.09 -15.38 2.28
N PRO A 196 8.95 -15.19 1.26
CA PRO A 196 9.87 -14.05 1.22
C PRO A 196 9.10 -12.74 1.23
N CYS A 197 9.20 -11.97 2.31
CA CYS A 197 8.42 -10.74 2.50
C CYS A 197 9.30 -9.60 3.04
N LEU A 198 9.04 -8.39 2.54
CA LEU A 198 9.76 -7.17 2.90
C LEU A 198 8.79 -6.11 3.43
N ALA A 199 9.19 -5.42 4.49
CA ALA A 199 8.66 -4.11 4.85
C ALA A 199 9.51 -3.01 4.22
N TYR A 200 8.90 -1.84 3.96
CA TYR A 200 9.58 -0.66 3.44
C TYR A 200 9.50 0.51 4.42
N ARG A 201 10.61 1.23 4.59
CA ARG A 201 10.71 2.47 5.37
C ARG A 201 11.16 3.58 4.44
N ILE A 202 10.37 4.65 4.39
CA ILE A 202 10.57 5.81 3.54
C ILE A 202 10.84 7.01 4.45
N GLU A 203 12.04 7.58 4.34
CA GLU A 203 12.49 8.72 5.14
C GLU A 203 12.66 9.96 4.28
N SER A 204 12.27 11.11 4.84
CA SER A 204 12.56 12.45 4.31
C SER A 204 12.88 13.42 5.44
N ASP A 205 13.22 14.68 5.10
CA ASP A 205 13.31 15.76 6.09
C ASP A 205 11.94 16.15 6.68
N GLN A 206 10.84 15.71 6.08
CA GLN A 206 9.49 15.93 6.58
C GLN A 206 9.00 14.84 7.54
N GLY A 207 9.58 13.63 7.52
CA GLY A 207 9.18 12.56 8.43
C GLY A 207 9.47 11.15 7.91
N VAL A 208 8.85 10.17 8.54
CA VAL A 208 9.07 8.74 8.29
C VAL A 208 7.75 8.02 8.09
N ILE A 209 7.64 7.27 6.98
CA ILE A 209 6.54 6.36 6.68
C ILE A 209 7.08 4.93 6.68
N VAL A 210 6.47 4.02 7.44
CA VAL A 210 6.83 2.60 7.47
C VAL A 210 5.63 1.77 7.02
N ILE A 211 5.84 0.99 5.96
CA ILE A 211 4.83 0.10 5.38
C ILE A 211 5.27 -1.32 5.69
N SER A 212 4.63 -1.92 6.70
CA SER A 212 4.88 -3.30 7.11
C SER A 212 4.40 -4.28 6.05
N VAL A 213 3.16 -4.12 5.59
CA VAL A 213 2.43 -5.14 4.83
C VAL A 213 2.35 -6.47 5.62
N ASP A 214 2.15 -7.60 4.96
CA ASP A 214 1.82 -8.87 5.60
C ASP A 214 2.92 -9.40 6.53
N GLN A 215 2.66 -9.35 7.84
CA GLN A 215 3.53 -9.98 8.83
C GLN A 215 2.76 -10.54 10.02
N ASN A 216 3.37 -11.52 10.71
CA ASN A 216 2.89 -12.10 11.97
C ASN A 216 3.47 -11.46 13.24
N GLY A 217 4.40 -10.51 13.13
CA GLY A 217 4.98 -9.79 14.27
C GLY A 217 6.10 -10.50 15.03
N SER A 218 6.57 -11.66 14.57
CA SER A 218 7.58 -12.45 15.27
C SER A 218 9.03 -11.98 15.11
N ASN A 219 9.33 -11.03 14.21
CA ASN A 219 10.68 -10.53 14.01
C ASN A 219 10.94 -9.27 14.86
N PRO A 220 11.76 -9.35 15.93
CA PRO A 220 12.03 -8.20 16.79
C PRO A 220 12.83 -7.09 16.09
N ALA A 221 13.54 -7.37 15.00
CA ALA A 221 14.25 -6.33 14.23
C ALA A 221 13.28 -5.31 13.61
N PHE A 222 12.01 -5.68 13.44
CA PHE A 222 10.99 -4.77 12.94
C PHE A 222 10.76 -3.58 13.89
N TYR A 223 10.93 -3.76 15.21
CA TYR A 223 10.77 -2.66 16.15
C TYR A 223 11.78 -1.53 15.91
N ASP A 224 13.06 -1.89 15.79
CA ASP A 224 14.13 -0.91 15.55
C ASP A 224 14.00 -0.28 14.16
N PHE A 225 13.58 -1.08 13.17
CA PHE A 225 13.32 -0.60 11.82
C PHE A 225 12.16 0.37 11.74
N ALA A 226 11.09 0.13 12.52
CA ALA A 226 9.91 0.97 12.50
C ALA A 226 9.96 2.11 13.53
N GLN A 227 11.00 2.18 14.36
CA GLN A 227 11.17 3.20 15.38
C GLN A 227 11.05 4.61 14.79
N ASP A 228 10.37 5.49 15.52
CA ASP A 228 10.13 6.90 15.15
C ASP A 228 9.31 7.08 13.85
N ALA A 229 8.58 6.06 13.41
CA ALA A 229 7.64 6.22 12.32
C ALA A 229 6.56 7.26 12.68
N ASP A 230 6.39 8.30 11.85
CA ASP A 230 5.23 9.17 11.97
C ASP A 230 3.96 8.42 11.53
N ILE A 231 4.06 7.70 10.40
CA ILE A 231 3.00 6.84 9.89
C ILE A 231 3.49 5.39 9.87
N LEU A 232 2.78 4.52 10.57
CA LEU A 232 2.97 3.07 10.50
C LEU A 232 1.76 2.42 9.83
N VAL A 233 1.99 1.69 8.75
CA VAL A 233 0.95 0.88 8.08
C VAL A 233 1.07 -0.57 8.53
N MET A 234 -0.01 -1.14 9.06
CA MET A 234 -0.09 -2.54 9.49
C MET A 234 -1.26 -3.27 8.82
N PRO A 235 -1.11 -4.56 8.45
CA PRO A 235 -2.15 -5.35 7.80
C PRO A 235 -3.25 -5.76 8.80
N MET A 236 -4.48 -5.91 8.31
CA MET A 236 -5.66 -6.35 9.08
C MET A 236 -6.36 -7.52 8.39
N ALA A 237 -5.60 -8.59 8.17
CA ALA A 237 -6.06 -9.79 7.49
C ALA A 237 -6.98 -10.67 8.35
N ILE A 238 -6.66 -10.82 9.64
CA ILE A 238 -7.27 -11.83 10.53
C ILE A 238 -7.93 -11.21 11.77
N HIS A 239 -8.74 -12.00 12.46
CA HIS A 239 -9.35 -11.62 13.74
C HIS A 239 -8.61 -12.25 14.93
N GLU A 240 -8.90 -11.82 16.15
CA GLU A 240 -8.18 -12.23 17.37
C GLU A 240 -8.22 -13.74 17.64
N SER A 241 -9.35 -14.38 17.37
CA SER A 241 -9.53 -15.82 17.58
C SER A 241 -9.14 -16.65 16.35
N ALA A 242 -8.40 -16.09 15.40
CA ALA A 242 -7.90 -16.82 14.25
C ALA A 242 -7.01 -18.00 14.69
N ASP A 243 -7.06 -19.06 13.88
CA ASP A 243 -6.28 -20.28 14.09
C ASP A 243 -4.77 -20.06 13.92
N ASP A 244 -3.99 -21.05 14.32
CA ASP A 244 -2.53 -20.98 14.31
C ASP A 244 -1.96 -20.90 12.88
N VAL A 245 -2.68 -21.42 11.87
CA VAL A 245 -2.24 -21.35 10.47
C VAL A 245 -2.34 -19.91 9.97
N SER A 246 -3.46 -19.26 10.25
CA SER A 246 -3.68 -17.85 9.92
C SER A 246 -2.73 -16.94 10.70
N ALA A 247 -2.52 -17.23 11.99
CA ALA A 247 -1.62 -16.48 12.86
C ALA A 247 -0.13 -16.72 12.55
N PHE A 248 0.22 -17.83 11.89
CA PHE A 248 1.56 -18.06 11.35
C PHE A 248 1.87 -17.10 10.19
N MET A 249 0.86 -16.66 9.45
CA MET A 249 1.02 -15.76 8.30
C MET A 249 0.83 -14.29 8.68
N HIS A 250 -0.16 -13.97 9.52
CA HIS A 250 -0.56 -12.60 9.83
C HIS A 250 -0.69 -12.36 11.34
N ALA A 251 -0.47 -11.12 11.75
CA ALA A 251 -0.55 -10.71 13.14
C ALA A 251 -2.02 -10.63 13.58
N LYS A 252 -2.28 -11.09 14.81
CA LYS A 252 -3.57 -10.88 15.48
C LYS A 252 -3.72 -9.40 15.87
N PRO A 253 -4.95 -8.88 16.02
CA PRO A 253 -5.20 -7.52 16.51
C PRO A 253 -4.43 -7.16 17.79
N SER A 254 -4.34 -8.07 18.76
CA SER A 254 -3.54 -7.88 19.99
C SER A 254 -2.05 -7.65 19.68
N VAL A 255 -1.46 -8.49 18.82
CA VAL A 255 -0.06 -8.38 18.38
C VAL A 255 0.18 -7.06 17.63
N ILE A 256 -0.75 -6.63 16.78
CA ILE A 256 -0.67 -5.33 16.10
C ILE A 256 -0.70 -4.18 17.13
N GLY A 257 -1.55 -4.28 18.14
CA GLY A 257 -1.62 -3.33 19.25
C GLY A 257 -0.31 -3.25 20.03
N GLU A 258 0.31 -4.39 20.35
CA GLU A 258 1.61 -4.45 21.03
C GLU A 258 2.74 -3.85 20.18
N ILE A 259 2.76 -4.16 18.88
CA ILE A 259 3.72 -3.59 17.92
C ILE A 259 3.58 -2.07 17.87
N ALA A 260 2.35 -1.58 17.69
CA ALA A 260 2.08 -0.14 17.63
C ALA A 260 2.39 0.56 18.96
N ALA A 261 2.11 -0.07 20.11
CA ALA A 261 2.46 0.48 21.42
C ALA A 261 3.97 0.60 21.61
N LYS A 262 4.74 -0.37 21.10
CA LYS A 262 6.20 -0.37 21.21
C LYS A 262 6.86 0.64 20.27
N ILE A 263 6.39 0.75 19.04
CA ILE A 263 6.89 1.72 18.05
C ILE A 263 6.42 3.13 18.40
N ASN A 264 5.20 3.25 18.93
CA ASN A 264 4.51 4.49 19.25
C ASN A 264 4.46 5.48 18.07
N PRO A 265 3.91 5.08 16.90
CA PRO A 265 3.80 5.98 15.77
C PRO A 265 2.81 7.12 16.08
N LYS A 266 2.88 8.22 15.34
CA LYS A 266 1.89 9.30 15.47
C LYS A 266 0.53 8.89 14.91
N LEU A 267 0.54 8.13 13.81
CA LEU A 267 -0.62 7.57 13.16
C LEU A 267 -0.40 6.09 12.81
N LEU A 268 -1.29 5.22 13.28
CA LEU A 268 -1.41 3.84 12.84
C LEU A 268 -2.48 3.72 11.75
N VAL A 269 -2.06 3.34 10.54
CA VAL A 269 -2.96 3.06 9.41
C VAL A 269 -3.14 1.55 9.27
N LEU A 270 -4.37 1.09 9.44
CA LEU A 270 -4.75 -0.31 9.25
C LEU A 270 -5.13 -0.56 7.79
N ASN A 271 -4.35 -1.38 7.09
CA ASN A 271 -4.50 -1.71 5.67
C ASN A 271 -4.70 -3.23 5.45
N HIS A 272 -4.64 -3.70 4.21
CA HIS A 272 -4.71 -5.13 3.81
C HIS A 272 -5.85 -5.88 4.50
N TRP A 273 -7.04 -5.43 4.17
CA TRP A 273 -8.28 -5.93 4.72
C TRP A 273 -8.72 -7.19 3.96
N MET A 274 -8.61 -8.36 4.60
CA MET A 274 -9.28 -9.57 4.10
C MET A 274 -10.74 -9.63 4.60
N GLY A 275 -11.59 -10.38 3.91
CA GLY A 275 -13.03 -10.48 4.21
C GLY A 275 -13.37 -10.75 5.68
N VAL A 276 -12.58 -11.55 6.41
CA VAL A 276 -12.77 -11.78 7.85
C VAL A 276 -12.32 -10.59 8.69
N GLY A 277 -11.14 -10.02 8.41
CA GLY A 277 -10.66 -8.80 9.06
C GLY A 277 -11.66 -7.65 8.97
N LEU A 278 -12.33 -7.49 7.82
CA LEU A 278 -13.38 -6.48 7.61
C LEU A 278 -14.61 -6.71 8.45
N LYS A 279 -15.11 -7.96 8.49
CA LYS A 279 -16.27 -8.34 9.31
C LYS A 279 -16.03 -8.04 10.79
N HIS A 280 -14.78 -8.21 11.25
CA HIS A 280 -14.38 -7.96 12.62
C HIS A 280 -13.72 -6.59 12.86
N LYS A 281 -13.74 -5.68 11.89
CA LYS A 281 -13.03 -4.39 11.95
C LYS A 281 -13.23 -3.62 13.27
N ALA A 282 -14.48 -3.50 13.73
CA ALA A 282 -14.79 -2.76 14.96
C ALA A 282 -14.21 -3.44 16.21
N GLU A 283 -14.27 -4.77 16.27
CA GLU A 283 -13.72 -5.57 17.37
C GLU A 283 -12.19 -5.50 17.36
N SER A 284 -11.56 -5.74 16.21
CA SER A 284 -10.11 -5.68 16.05
C SER A 284 -9.55 -4.29 16.42
N THR A 285 -10.21 -3.21 15.98
CA THR A 285 -9.81 -1.85 16.34
C THR A 285 -9.92 -1.62 17.85
N LYS A 286 -10.96 -2.16 18.51
CA LYS A 286 -11.12 -2.07 19.96
C LYS A 286 -9.99 -2.80 20.70
N ILE A 287 -9.57 -3.97 20.21
CA ILE A 287 -8.48 -4.75 20.80
C ILE A 287 -7.16 -4.00 20.66
N ILE A 288 -6.83 -3.48 19.47
CA ILE A 288 -5.63 -2.67 19.24
C ILE A 288 -5.56 -1.49 20.22
N LYS A 289 -6.69 -0.81 20.43
CA LYS A 289 -6.80 0.34 21.36
C LYS A 289 -6.65 -0.01 22.85
N GLN A 290 -6.60 -1.29 23.21
CA GLN A 290 -6.23 -1.72 24.57
C GLN A 290 -4.73 -1.56 24.84
N PHE A 291 -3.90 -1.59 23.79
CA PHE A 291 -2.44 -1.52 23.88
C PHE A 291 -1.90 -0.18 23.39
N TYR A 292 -2.41 0.31 22.25
CA TYR A 292 -1.96 1.54 21.62
C TYR A 292 -3.02 2.65 21.75
N HIS A 293 -2.60 3.82 22.22
CA HIS A 293 -3.51 4.94 22.54
C HIS A 293 -3.38 6.14 21.59
N GLY A 294 -2.50 6.05 20.58
CA GLY A 294 -2.44 7.05 19.52
C GLY A 294 -3.56 6.89 18.49
N GLU A 295 -3.48 7.66 17.40
CA GLU A 295 -4.52 7.69 16.39
C GLU A 295 -4.49 6.42 15.54
N VAL A 296 -5.67 5.81 15.32
CA VAL A 296 -5.83 4.58 14.55
C VAL A 296 -6.87 4.79 13.47
N ILE A 297 -6.46 4.69 12.21
CA ILE A 297 -7.34 4.84 11.06
C ILE A 297 -7.40 3.53 10.27
N ALA A 298 -8.60 3.14 9.84
CA ALA A 298 -8.81 2.03 8.93
C ALA A 298 -8.86 2.53 7.49
N ALA A 299 -7.85 2.17 6.69
CA ALA A 299 -7.71 2.62 5.32
C ALA A 299 -8.84 2.17 4.39
N ARG A 300 -8.98 2.92 3.30
CA ARG A 300 -9.80 2.59 2.13
C ARG A 300 -9.04 2.96 0.87
N ASP A 301 -9.43 2.36 -0.25
CA ASP A 301 -8.93 2.76 -1.56
C ASP A 301 -9.06 4.27 -1.74
N LEU A 302 -8.01 4.88 -2.28
CA LEU A 302 -7.78 6.30 -2.54
C LEU A 302 -7.73 7.20 -1.30
N SER A 303 -7.80 6.65 -0.07
CA SER A 303 -7.57 7.43 1.16
C SER A 303 -6.12 7.92 1.22
N SER A 304 -5.94 9.14 1.74
CA SER A 304 -4.65 9.83 1.77
C SER A 304 -4.33 10.31 3.18
N TYR A 305 -3.06 10.26 3.54
CA TYR A 305 -2.51 10.61 4.86
C TYR A 305 -1.31 11.54 4.69
N PRO A 306 -1.56 12.87 4.63
CA PRO A 306 -0.51 13.87 4.53
C PRO A 306 0.33 13.94 5.80
N MET A 307 1.66 14.07 5.65
CA MET A 307 2.57 14.13 6.79
C MET A 307 2.35 15.38 7.67
N ASN A 308 1.94 16.50 7.07
CA ASN A 308 1.61 17.72 7.83
C ASN A 308 0.41 17.53 8.77
N SER A 309 -0.66 16.87 8.32
CA SER A 309 -1.84 16.58 9.14
C SER A 309 -1.50 15.65 10.31
N VAL A 310 -0.56 14.72 10.11
CA VAL A 310 -0.09 13.83 11.18
C VAL A 310 0.64 14.62 12.26
N LYS A 311 1.41 15.66 11.90
CA LYS A 311 2.08 16.55 12.87
C LYS A 311 1.11 17.47 13.62
N GLU A 312 0.05 17.93 12.95
CA GLU A 312 -1.01 18.73 13.59
C GLU A 312 -1.77 17.95 14.67
N ILE A 313 -2.04 16.65 14.42
CA ILE A 313 -2.65 15.74 15.41
C ILE A 313 -1.80 15.66 16.68
N THR A 314 -0.47 15.81 16.56
CA THR A 314 0.47 15.72 17.68
C THR A 314 0.92 17.05 18.27
N HIS A 315 0.39 18.19 17.78
CA HIS A 315 0.77 19.55 18.19
C HIS A 315 2.26 19.89 18.00
N GLU A 316 2.86 19.39 16.92
CA GLU A 316 4.24 19.72 16.52
C GLU A 316 4.32 20.86 15.50
#